data_AF-A0A840XG34-F1
#
_entry.id   AF-A0A840XG34-F1
#
_cell.length_a   1.000
_cell.length_b   1.000
_cell.length_c   1.000
_cell.angle_alpha   90.00
_cell.angle_beta   90.00
_cell.angle_gamma   90.00
#
_symmetry.space_group_name_H-M   'P 1'
#
loop_
_entity.id
_entity.type
_entity.pdbx_description
1 polymer ?
#
loop_
_entity_poly.entity_id
_entity_poly.type
_entity_poly.pdbx_seq_one_letter_code
_entity_poly.pdbx_strand_id
1 'polypeptide(L)'
;MDLTHSYKEVFSEPLLGKYTWLETRNAAAIMGASNSALLTDLSDVLSEFFLYDTDILVAGGNRGPVAIRLDTAFFERGWSAVRVNTEFRLVGQKKKTLTSRAYEENFLATTVSNDGFEVDNMKGRVAIDVEWNAKDGNLDRDLAAYRALYDLGLIDLGVIITRDHQGIRELAGQELGSEDAFRRLGTTTTTNMVKLEPRITRGDAGGCPILAIGITKSTWAGLGVVAPALDVAVELADHGDEGAE
;
A
#
# COMPACT_ATOMS: atom_id res chain seq x y z
N MET A 1 -17.33 7.68 -3.14
CA MET A 1 -16.26 8.66 -2.92
C MET A 1 -15.73 9.03 -4.29
N ASP A 2 -15.63 10.33 -4.54
CA ASP A 2 -15.10 10.81 -5.82
C ASP A 2 -13.59 10.65 -5.85
N LEU A 3 -13.07 10.32 -7.03
CA LEU A 3 -11.63 10.39 -7.27
C LEU A 3 -11.19 11.86 -7.29
N THR A 4 -10.09 12.15 -6.63
CA THR A 4 -9.42 13.44 -6.67
C THR A 4 -8.19 13.35 -7.57
N HIS A 5 -7.60 14.49 -7.92
CA HIS A 5 -6.48 14.52 -8.87
C HIS A 5 -5.35 15.46 -8.45
N SER A 6 -5.16 15.65 -7.15
CA SER A 6 -4.12 16.55 -6.64
C SER A 6 -2.71 16.08 -7.00
N TYR A 7 -2.53 14.77 -7.24
CA TYR A 7 -1.30 14.18 -7.78
C TYR A 7 -0.80 14.86 -9.06
N LYS A 8 -1.68 15.44 -9.89
CA LYS A 8 -1.29 16.14 -11.13
C LYS A 8 -0.50 17.43 -10.88
N GLU A 9 -0.72 18.06 -9.73
CA GLU A 9 -0.02 19.29 -9.33
C GLU A 9 1.20 18.98 -8.47
N VAL A 10 1.26 17.77 -7.90
CA VAL A 10 2.27 17.36 -6.93
C VAL A 10 3.44 16.61 -7.60
N PHE A 11 3.15 15.71 -8.54
CA PHE A 11 4.18 14.92 -9.22
C PHE A 11 4.59 15.56 -10.56
N SER A 12 5.83 15.32 -10.96
CA SER A 12 6.39 15.84 -12.21
C SER A 12 5.79 15.12 -13.44
N GLU A 13 5.73 15.82 -14.58
CA GLU A 13 5.25 15.25 -15.85
C GLU A 13 5.91 13.91 -16.23
N PRO A 14 7.25 13.71 -16.06
CA PRO A 14 7.86 12.41 -16.29
C PRO A 14 7.28 11.28 -15.44
N LEU A 15 7.00 11.53 -14.15
CA LEU A 15 6.38 10.53 -13.27
C LEU A 15 4.91 10.31 -13.64
N LEU A 16 4.17 11.37 -13.96
CA LEU A 16 2.78 11.28 -14.40
C LEU A 16 2.65 10.43 -15.66
N GLY A 17 3.59 10.51 -16.60
CA GLY A 17 3.62 9.68 -17.81
C GLY A 17 4.13 8.25 -17.60
N LYS A 18 4.81 7.98 -16.49
CA LYS A 18 5.39 6.65 -16.18
C LYS A 18 4.41 5.73 -15.45
N TYR A 19 3.44 6.29 -14.72
CA TYR A 19 2.50 5.56 -13.88
C TYR A 19 1.04 5.90 -14.21
N THR A 20 0.12 5.01 -13.82
CA THR A 20 -1.30 5.34 -13.68
C THR A 20 -1.60 5.71 -12.24
N TRP A 21 -2.62 6.54 -12.03
CA TRP A 21 -2.90 7.14 -10.72
C TRP A 21 -4.38 7.06 -10.41
N LEU A 22 -4.70 6.66 -9.18
CA LEU A 22 -6.01 6.89 -8.57
C LEU A 22 -5.77 7.59 -7.25
N GLU A 23 -6.63 8.52 -6.90
CA GLU A 23 -6.49 9.26 -5.66
C GLU A 23 -7.86 9.54 -5.07
N THR A 24 -7.95 9.51 -3.74
CA THR A 24 -9.11 9.99 -3.01
C THR A 24 -8.65 11.03 -1.98
N ARG A 25 -9.53 12.00 -1.70
CA ARG A 25 -9.33 13.01 -0.64
C ARG A 25 -8.05 13.83 -0.76
N ASN A 26 -7.58 14.09 -1.99
CA ASN A 26 -6.36 14.86 -2.27
C ASN A 26 -5.12 14.29 -1.57
N ALA A 27 -4.98 12.96 -1.54
CA ALA A 27 -3.91 12.28 -0.81
C ALA A 27 -2.50 12.81 -1.17
N ALA A 28 -2.22 13.10 -2.44
CA ALA A 28 -0.91 13.62 -2.85
C ALA A 28 -0.67 15.05 -2.30
N ALA A 29 -1.66 15.94 -2.36
CA ALA A 29 -1.52 17.29 -1.78
C ALA A 29 -1.38 17.25 -0.26
N ILE A 30 -2.11 16.35 0.42
CA ILE A 30 -1.94 16.12 1.85
C ILE A 30 -0.51 15.66 2.14
N MET A 31 0.01 14.68 1.40
CA MET A 31 1.38 14.20 1.55
C MET A 31 2.40 15.32 1.33
N GLY A 32 2.23 16.13 0.28
CA GLY A 32 3.11 17.27 0.01
C GLY A 32 3.08 18.33 1.11
N ALA A 33 1.92 18.60 1.69
CA ALA A 33 1.77 19.61 2.74
C ALA A 33 2.24 19.15 4.12
N SER A 34 2.00 17.87 4.47
CA SER A 34 2.26 17.32 5.81
C SER A 34 3.56 16.53 5.91
N ASN A 35 4.02 15.93 4.81
CA ASN A 35 5.06 14.92 4.75
C ASN A 35 5.99 15.12 3.52
N SER A 36 6.38 16.37 3.23
CA SER A 36 7.09 16.73 1.98
C SER A 36 8.40 15.95 1.74
N ALA A 37 9.19 15.69 2.78
CA ALA A 37 10.41 14.86 2.65
C ALA A 37 10.09 13.41 2.25
N LEU A 38 8.98 12.86 2.76
CA LEU A 38 8.53 11.50 2.41
C LEU A 38 7.96 11.45 0.99
N LEU A 39 7.36 12.55 0.52
CA LEU A 39 6.95 12.69 -0.88
C LEU A 39 8.17 12.69 -1.81
N THR A 40 9.27 13.32 -1.40
CA THR A 40 10.54 13.25 -2.14
C THR A 40 11.05 11.81 -2.20
N ASP A 41 11.09 11.10 -1.06
CA ASP A 41 11.48 9.68 -1.03
C ASP A 41 10.65 8.84 -2.02
N LEU A 42 9.32 8.99 -2.00
CA LEU A 42 8.42 8.30 -2.91
C LEU A 42 8.71 8.65 -4.39
N SER A 43 8.90 9.93 -4.69
CA SER A 43 9.17 10.41 -6.04
C SER A 43 10.49 9.87 -6.58
N ASP A 44 11.53 9.81 -5.74
CA ASP A 44 12.84 9.29 -6.12
C ASP A 44 12.79 7.78 -6.37
N VAL A 45 12.15 7.01 -5.48
CA VAL A 45 11.95 5.56 -5.66
C VAL A 45 11.20 5.26 -6.96
N LEU A 46 10.12 5.97 -7.24
CA LEU A 46 9.36 5.81 -8.49
C LEU A 46 10.16 6.25 -9.72
N SER A 47 10.98 7.30 -9.60
CA SER A 47 11.81 7.78 -10.71
C SER A 47 12.86 6.74 -11.09
N GLU A 48 13.49 6.11 -10.10
CA GLU A 48 14.57 5.13 -10.24
C GLU A 48 14.07 3.71 -10.56
N PHE A 49 12.81 3.39 -10.27
CA PHE A 49 12.25 2.06 -10.48
C PHE A 49 12.17 1.67 -11.96
N PHE A 50 12.59 0.44 -12.27
CA PHE A 50 12.35 -0.20 -13.56
C PHE A 50 11.75 -1.60 -13.39
N LEU A 51 10.90 -1.94 -14.35
CA LEU A 51 10.36 -3.28 -14.56
C LEU A 51 11.22 -4.01 -15.60
N TYR A 52 11.49 -5.29 -15.39
CA TYR A 52 12.32 -6.12 -16.25
C TYR A 52 11.52 -7.32 -16.79
N ASP A 53 12.02 -7.93 -17.85
CA ASP A 53 11.38 -9.09 -18.51
C ASP A 53 11.07 -10.20 -17.50
N THR A 54 12.00 -10.48 -16.59
CA THR A 54 11.87 -11.53 -15.57
C THR A 54 10.73 -11.26 -14.59
N ASP A 55 10.43 -10.00 -14.27
CA ASP A 55 9.34 -9.62 -13.36
C ASP A 55 7.95 -9.95 -13.93
N ILE A 56 7.86 -10.00 -15.26
CA ILE A 56 6.64 -10.21 -16.02
C ILE A 56 6.52 -11.70 -16.38
N LEU A 57 7.60 -12.29 -16.90
CA LEU A 57 7.62 -13.64 -17.45
C LEU A 57 7.53 -14.73 -16.37
N VAL A 58 8.21 -14.53 -15.24
CA VAL A 58 8.25 -15.54 -14.17
C VAL A 58 6.93 -15.51 -13.38
N ALA A 59 6.38 -16.70 -13.12
CA ALA A 59 5.19 -16.84 -12.29
C ALA A 59 5.46 -16.32 -10.86
N GLY A 60 4.45 -15.67 -10.26
CA GLY A 60 4.57 -15.16 -8.90
C GLY A 60 4.73 -16.29 -7.87
N GLY A 61 5.40 -15.96 -6.76
CA GLY A 61 5.46 -16.72 -5.51
C GLY A 61 5.24 -15.77 -4.32
N ASN A 62 5.44 -16.23 -3.08
CA ASN A 62 5.39 -15.34 -1.91
C ASN A 62 6.46 -14.23 -2.07
N ARG A 63 6.00 -12.97 -2.04
CA ARG A 63 6.77 -11.71 -2.18
C ARG A 63 7.77 -11.72 -3.36
N GLY A 64 7.29 -11.35 -4.55
CA GLY A 64 8.09 -11.37 -5.79
C GLY A 64 9.16 -10.27 -5.91
N PRO A 65 10.09 -10.38 -6.90
CA PRO A 65 11.22 -9.45 -7.06
C PRO A 65 10.87 -7.96 -7.14
N VAL A 66 9.72 -7.62 -7.74
CA VAL A 66 9.23 -6.23 -7.81
C VAL A 66 8.98 -5.65 -6.42
N ALA A 67 8.31 -6.41 -5.55
CA ALA A 67 8.04 -5.99 -4.17
C ALA A 67 9.36 -5.82 -3.40
N ILE A 68 10.25 -6.81 -3.48
CA ILE A 68 11.55 -6.77 -2.81
C ILE A 68 12.35 -5.52 -3.24
N ARG A 69 12.45 -5.21 -4.55
CA ARG A 69 13.22 -4.02 -4.98
C ARG A 69 12.62 -2.71 -4.50
N LEU A 70 11.29 -2.58 -4.51
CA LEU A 70 10.63 -1.37 -4.01
C LEU A 70 10.80 -1.25 -2.49
N ASP A 71 10.56 -2.32 -1.74
CA ASP A 71 10.72 -2.36 -0.29
C ASP A 71 12.17 -2.06 0.11
N THR A 72 13.17 -2.62 -0.59
CA THR A 72 14.58 -2.30 -0.36
C THR A 72 14.88 -0.83 -0.63
N ALA A 73 14.36 -0.27 -1.74
CA ALA A 73 14.58 1.14 -2.07
C ALA A 73 13.97 2.10 -1.02
N PHE A 74 12.82 1.75 -0.45
CA PHE A 74 12.23 2.46 0.68
C PHE A 74 13.03 2.24 1.97
N PHE A 75 13.44 1.01 2.26
CA PHE A 75 14.23 0.66 3.44
C PHE A 75 15.56 1.43 3.50
N GLU A 76 16.27 1.54 2.38
CA GLU A 76 17.50 2.33 2.26
C GLU A 76 17.29 3.83 2.56
N ARG A 77 16.06 4.32 2.39
CA ARG A 77 15.63 5.68 2.73
C ARG A 77 15.07 5.78 4.15
N GLY A 78 15.20 4.73 4.96
CA GLY A 78 14.78 4.70 6.37
C GLY A 78 13.30 4.42 6.59
N TRP A 79 12.61 3.86 5.60
CA TRP A 79 11.29 3.26 5.81
C TRP A 79 11.46 1.85 6.41
N SER A 80 10.42 1.32 7.04
CA SER A 80 10.49 -0.01 7.65
C SER A 80 9.14 -0.71 7.63
N ALA A 81 9.17 -2.03 7.61
CA ALA A 81 8.00 -2.84 7.92
C ALA A 81 7.60 -2.60 9.39
N VAL A 82 6.35 -2.22 9.63
CA VAL A 82 5.85 -1.89 10.96
C VAL A 82 4.53 -2.60 11.22
N ARG A 83 4.53 -3.46 12.24
CA ARG A 83 3.33 -4.07 12.79
C ARG A 83 2.71 -3.18 13.85
N VAL A 84 1.45 -2.79 13.64
CA VAL A 84 0.71 -1.92 14.57
C VAL A 84 -0.32 -2.73 15.34
N ASN A 85 0.02 -3.10 16.57
CA ASN A 85 -0.92 -3.71 17.50
C ASN A 85 -1.77 -2.62 18.19
N THR A 86 -3.07 -2.83 18.32
CA THR A 86 -3.97 -1.85 18.95
C THR A 86 -4.58 -2.40 20.23
N GLU A 87 -4.55 -1.61 21.30
CA GLU A 87 -5.21 -1.90 22.57
C GLU A 87 -6.18 -0.77 22.94
N PHE A 88 -7.45 -1.10 23.16
CA PHE A 88 -8.47 -0.16 23.60
C PHE A 88 -8.83 -0.44 25.06
N ARG A 89 -8.54 0.54 25.93
CA ARG A 89 -8.93 0.51 27.34
C ARG A 89 -10.18 1.36 27.56
N LEU A 90 -11.30 0.71 27.90
CA LEU A 90 -12.56 1.36 28.20
C LEU A 90 -12.73 1.44 29.72
N VAL A 91 -12.81 2.65 30.26
CA VAL A 91 -13.05 2.92 31.67
C VAL A 91 -14.32 3.75 31.81
N GLY A 92 -15.32 3.19 32.48
CA GLY A 92 -16.56 3.86 32.83
C GLY A 92 -16.64 4.05 34.33
N GLN A 93 -16.91 5.27 34.78
CA GLN A 93 -17.21 5.57 36.18
C GLN A 93 -18.65 6.08 36.28
N LYS A 94 -19.34 5.74 37.36
CA LYS A 94 -20.68 6.27 37.68
C LYS A 94 -20.67 7.01 39.00
N LYS A 95 -21.66 7.88 39.17
CA LYS A 95 -21.90 8.59 40.42
C LYS A 95 -22.47 7.63 41.46
N LYS A 96 -22.00 7.71 42.70
CA LYS A 96 -22.53 6.92 43.83
C LYS A 96 -23.98 7.31 44.19
N THR A 97 -24.34 8.57 43.98
CA THR A 97 -25.69 9.11 44.19
C THR A 97 -26.01 10.14 43.11
N LEU A 98 -27.31 10.43 42.89
CA LEU A 98 -27.74 11.44 41.91
C LEU A 98 -27.20 12.84 42.21
N THR A 99 -26.97 13.15 43.48
CA THR A 99 -26.45 14.44 43.95
C THR A 99 -24.93 14.52 43.96
N SER A 100 -24.22 13.38 43.79
CA SER A 100 -22.76 13.38 43.76
C SER A 100 -22.24 14.22 42.60
N ARG A 101 -21.19 15.00 42.88
CA ARG A 101 -20.43 15.75 41.86
C ARG A 101 -19.28 14.92 41.27
N ALA A 102 -18.86 13.87 41.97
CA ALA A 102 -17.77 12.99 41.56
C ALA A 102 -18.29 11.64 41.02
N TYR A 103 -17.52 11.10 40.07
CA TYR A 103 -17.70 9.76 39.51
C TYR A 103 -16.66 8.83 40.15
N GLU A 104 -17.05 8.12 41.20
CA GLU A 104 -16.13 7.37 42.06
C GLU A 104 -16.34 5.86 41.98
N GLU A 105 -17.50 5.41 41.50
CA GLU A 105 -17.79 3.98 41.43
C GLU A 105 -17.46 3.46 40.03
N ASN A 106 -16.55 2.49 39.96
CA ASN A 106 -16.21 1.84 38.71
C ASN A 106 -17.44 1.10 38.16
N PHE A 107 -17.83 1.46 36.94
CA PHE A 107 -18.93 0.84 36.20
C PHE A 107 -18.41 -0.16 35.17
N LEU A 108 -17.29 0.18 34.50
CA LEU A 108 -16.65 -0.66 33.50
C LEU A 108 -15.13 -0.43 33.54
N ALA A 109 -14.37 -1.51 33.43
CA ALA A 109 -12.95 -1.47 33.11
C ALA A 109 -12.64 -2.71 32.27
N THR A 110 -12.52 -2.52 30.95
CA THR A 110 -12.19 -3.62 30.03
C THR A 110 -11.11 -3.18 29.06
N THR A 111 -10.32 -4.15 28.60
CA THR A 111 -9.31 -3.98 27.58
C THR A 111 -9.64 -4.93 26.43
N VAL A 112 -9.63 -4.43 25.21
CA VAL A 112 -9.73 -5.24 24.00
C VAL A 112 -8.48 -4.99 23.17
N SER A 113 -7.81 -6.06 22.74
CA SER A 113 -6.62 -6.01 21.89
C SER A 113 -6.91 -6.63 20.53
N ASN A 114 -6.20 -6.16 19.51
CA ASN A 114 -6.18 -6.77 18.18
C ASN A 114 -4.72 -6.95 17.76
N ASP A 115 -4.39 -8.14 17.29
CA ASP A 115 -3.08 -8.43 16.72
C ASP A 115 -2.97 -7.66 15.39
N GLY A 116 -1.87 -6.92 15.30
CA GLY A 116 -1.75 -5.80 14.40
C GLY A 116 -1.63 -6.16 12.94
N PHE A 117 -2.07 -5.24 12.10
CA PHE A 117 -1.71 -5.22 10.69
C PHE A 117 -0.25 -4.78 10.55
N GLU A 118 0.48 -5.40 9.63
CA GLU A 118 1.82 -4.98 9.25
C GLU A 118 1.78 -4.24 7.92
N VAL A 119 2.25 -2.99 7.95
CA VAL A 119 2.47 -2.17 6.75
C VAL A 119 3.89 -2.45 6.26
N ASP A 120 4.06 -2.73 4.96
CA ASP A 120 5.37 -3.05 4.36
C ASP A 120 6.38 -1.92 4.54
N ASN A 121 5.94 -0.68 4.33
CA ASN A 121 6.80 0.50 4.43
C ASN A 121 6.06 1.62 5.18
N MET A 122 6.39 1.82 6.45
CA MET A 122 5.89 2.93 7.26
C MET A 122 7.03 3.86 7.66
N LYS A 123 6.81 5.17 7.51
CA LYS A 123 7.72 6.23 7.98
C LYS A 123 6.93 7.47 8.31
N GLY A 124 7.23 8.08 9.46
CA GLY A 124 6.46 9.22 9.95
C GLY A 124 4.97 8.86 10.05
N ARG A 125 4.13 9.58 9.29
CA ARG A 125 2.68 9.41 9.27
C ARG A 125 2.17 8.90 7.92
N VAL A 126 3.00 8.19 7.16
CA VAL A 126 2.64 7.62 5.86
C VAL A 126 2.86 6.10 5.88
N ALA A 127 1.89 5.37 5.33
CA ALA A 127 1.94 3.93 5.11
C ALA A 127 1.97 3.63 3.60
N ILE A 128 2.82 2.69 3.17
CA ILE A 128 2.93 2.25 1.78
C ILE A 128 2.99 0.71 1.72
N ASP A 129 2.12 0.10 0.92
CA ASP A 129 2.17 -1.34 0.59
C ASP A 129 2.39 -1.58 -0.91
N VAL A 130 3.15 -2.64 -1.23
CA VAL A 130 3.53 -2.99 -2.61
C VAL A 130 2.82 -4.26 -3.07
N GLU A 131 1.79 -4.07 -3.87
CA GLU A 131 0.81 -5.06 -4.28
C GLU A 131 1.00 -5.51 -5.75
N TRP A 132 2.10 -6.19 -6.08
CA TRP A 132 2.39 -6.60 -7.48
C TRP A 132 1.63 -7.86 -7.95
N ASN A 133 1.57 -8.89 -7.10
CA ASN A 133 0.91 -10.18 -7.38
C ASN A 133 0.11 -10.69 -6.17
N ALA A 134 -0.19 -9.81 -5.22
CA ALA A 134 -0.95 -10.12 -4.03
C ALA A 134 -2.37 -10.59 -4.36
N LYS A 135 -2.98 -11.37 -3.47
CA LYS A 135 -4.33 -11.91 -3.64
C LYS A 135 -5.33 -10.75 -3.52
N ASP A 136 -6.32 -10.69 -4.41
CA ASP A 136 -7.35 -9.62 -4.43
C ASP A 136 -8.10 -9.49 -3.09
N GLY A 137 -8.27 -10.60 -2.35
CA GLY A 137 -8.90 -10.59 -1.02
C GLY A 137 -8.09 -9.88 0.06
N ASN A 138 -6.79 -9.67 -0.13
CA ASN A 138 -5.95 -8.92 0.81
C ASN A 138 -6.31 -7.44 0.80
N LEU A 139 -6.75 -6.91 -0.35
CA LEU A 139 -6.97 -5.49 -0.55
C LEU A 139 -8.02 -4.90 0.39
N ASP A 140 -9.08 -5.66 0.68
CA ASP A 140 -10.13 -5.23 1.61
C ASP A 140 -9.58 -5.13 3.06
N ARG A 141 -8.67 -6.04 3.43
CA ARG A 141 -7.97 -6.02 4.73
C ARG A 141 -7.00 -4.84 4.82
N ASP A 142 -6.24 -4.57 3.77
CA ASP A 142 -5.23 -3.51 3.76
C ASP A 142 -5.92 -2.12 3.83
N LEU A 143 -7.01 -1.92 3.06
CA LEU A 143 -7.82 -0.68 3.14
C LEU A 143 -8.49 -0.51 4.51
N ALA A 144 -8.99 -1.59 5.11
CA ALA A 144 -9.56 -1.55 6.46
C ALA A 144 -8.48 -1.22 7.52
N ALA A 145 -7.26 -1.71 7.35
CA ALA A 145 -6.14 -1.37 8.20
C ALA A 145 -5.79 0.12 8.07
N TYR A 146 -5.61 0.65 6.86
CA TYR A 146 -5.35 2.07 6.64
C TYR A 146 -6.44 2.97 7.23
N ARG A 147 -7.71 2.57 7.11
CA ARG A 147 -8.81 3.26 7.78
C ARG A 147 -8.61 3.31 9.29
N ALA A 148 -8.34 2.17 9.92
CA ALA A 148 -8.15 2.11 11.36
C ALA A 148 -6.94 2.93 11.83
N LEU A 149 -5.82 2.85 11.11
CA LEU A 149 -4.61 3.63 11.41
C LEU A 149 -4.87 5.13 11.28
N TYR A 150 -5.63 5.55 10.27
CA TYR A 150 -6.02 6.95 10.08
C TYR A 150 -6.99 7.43 11.16
N ASP A 151 -8.03 6.65 11.47
CA ASP A 151 -9.04 6.99 12.49
C ASP A 151 -8.41 7.10 13.89
N LEU A 152 -7.36 6.33 14.17
CA LEU A 152 -6.53 6.44 15.37
C LEU A 152 -5.53 7.60 15.34
N GLY A 153 -5.41 8.29 14.21
CA GLY A 153 -4.48 9.39 14.01
C GLY A 153 -3.02 8.95 13.91
N LEU A 154 -2.73 7.70 13.54
CA LEU A 154 -1.35 7.21 13.37
C LEU A 154 -0.78 7.60 11.99
N ILE A 155 -1.59 7.53 10.93
CA ILE A 155 -1.21 7.94 9.58
C ILE A 155 -2.10 9.09 9.08
N ASP A 156 -1.58 9.88 8.15
CA ASP A 156 -2.29 10.94 7.44
C ASP A 156 -2.84 10.46 6.08
N LEU A 157 -2.20 9.45 5.48
CA LEU A 157 -2.60 8.81 4.23
C LEU A 157 -1.96 7.42 4.04
N GLY A 158 -2.56 6.62 3.17
CA GLY A 158 -2.00 5.37 2.66
C GLY A 158 -1.64 5.44 1.19
N VAL A 159 -0.58 4.74 0.77
CA VAL A 159 -0.14 4.61 -0.61
C VAL A 159 -0.15 3.14 -1.00
N ILE A 160 -0.73 2.80 -2.16
CA ILE A 160 -0.71 1.43 -2.69
C ILE A 160 0.00 1.47 -4.04
N ILE A 161 1.11 0.73 -4.16
CA ILE A 161 1.81 0.56 -5.43
C ILE A 161 1.41 -0.79 -6.01
N THR A 162 0.78 -0.80 -7.17
CA THR A 162 0.34 -2.02 -7.86
C THR A 162 0.60 -1.90 -9.36
N ARG A 163 -0.11 -2.65 -10.19
CA ARG A 163 -0.01 -2.63 -11.66
C ARG A 163 -1.27 -2.08 -12.32
N ASP A 164 -1.10 -1.47 -13.49
CA ASP A 164 -2.17 -0.94 -14.35
C ASP A 164 -3.12 -2.01 -14.93
N HIS A 165 -2.80 -3.28 -14.71
CA HIS A 165 -3.46 -4.48 -15.24
C HIS A 165 -3.29 -4.68 -16.75
N GLN A 166 -3.98 -3.87 -17.57
CA GLN A 166 -4.08 -4.13 -19.00
C GLN A 166 -2.76 -3.83 -19.74
N GLY A 167 -2.05 -2.76 -19.39
CA GLY A 167 -0.80 -2.38 -20.04
C GLY A 167 0.32 -3.40 -19.79
N ILE A 168 0.46 -3.86 -18.54
CA ILE A 168 1.40 -4.95 -18.20
C ILE A 168 1.02 -6.27 -18.89
N ARG A 169 -0.27 -6.56 -19.02
CA ARG A 169 -0.74 -7.75 -19.73
C ARG A 169 -0.39 -7.69 -21.21
N GLU A 170 -0.63 -6.57 -21.87
CA GLU A 170 -0.29 -6.35 -23.27
C GLU A 170 1.22 -6.43 -23.51
N LEU A 171 2.02 -5.83 -22.63
CA LEU A 171 3.47 -5.93 -22.67
C LEU A 171 3.95 -7.40 -22.70
N ALA A 172 3.36 -8.25 -21.85
CA ALA A 172 3.68 -9.67 -21.80
C ALA A 172 3.38 -10.42 -23.10
N GLY A 173 2.24 -10.12 -23.75
CA GLY A 173 1.81 -10.83 -24.96
C GLY A 173 2.42 -10.28 -26.24
N GLN A 174 2.52 -8.97 -26.37
CA GLN A 174 2.86 -8.30 -27.64
C GLN A 174 4.37 -8.08 -27.79
N GLU A 175 5.04 -7.63 -26.75
CA GLU A 175 6.47 -7.29 -26.82
C GLU A 175 7.35 -8.47 -26.36
N LEU A 176 6.93 -9.18 -25.30
CA LEU A 176 7.65 -10.33 -24.77
C LEU A 176 7.24 -11.67 -25.40
N GLY A 177 6.18 -11.68 -26.21
CA GLY A 177 5.72 -12.88 -26.92
C GLY A 177 5.28 -14.05 -26.03
N SER A 178 4.94 -13.79 -24.77
CA SER A 178 4.59 -14.83 -23.79
C SER A 178 3.09 -14.95 -23.59
N GLU A 179 2.47 -15.91 -24.28
CA GLU A 179 1.05 -16.25 -24.09
C GLU A 179 0.75 -16.69 -22.64
N ASP A 180 1.71 -17.33 -21.98
CA ASP A 180 1.56 -17.75 -20.60
C ASP A 180 1.46 -16.58 -19.63
N ALA A 181 2.42 -15.65 -19.72
CA ALA A 181 2.41 -14.45 -18.90
C ALA A 181 1.16 -13.59 -19.21
N PHE A 182 0.81 -13.43 -20.49
CA PHE A 182 -0.41 -12.73 -20.90
C PHE A 182 -1.68 -13.30 -20.24
N ARG A 183 -1.83 -14.62 -20.20
CA ARG A 183 -2.98 -15.29 -19.57
C ARG A 183 -2.92 -15.17 -18.04
N ARG A 184 -1.77 -15.39 -17.42
CA ARG A 184 -1.59 -15.36 -15.95
C ARG A 184 -1.79 -13.96 -15.35
N LEU A 185 -1.31 -12.91 -16.02
CA LEU A 185 -1.49 -11.52 -15.60
C LEU A 185 -2.94 -11.04 -15.78
N GLY A 186 -3.72 -11.78 -16.55
CA GLY A 186 -5.13 -11.56 -16.80
C GLY A 186 -6.10 -12.09 -15.76
N THR A 187 -5.61 -12.71 -14.69
CA THR A 187 -6.47 -13.30 -13.66
C THR A 187 -7.16 -12.20 -12.84
N THR A 188 -8.36 -12.51 -12.37
CA THR A 188 -9.16 -11.60 -11.52
C THR A 188 -8.86 -11.75 -10.03
N THR A 189 -7.94 -12.66 -9.68
CA THR A 189 -7.62 -13.05 -8.29
C THR A 189 -6.45 -12.29 -7.70
N THR A 190 -5.93 -11.30 -8.41
CA THR A 190 -4.76 -10.52 -7.99
C THR A 190 -5.06 -9.03 -7.92
N THR A 191 -4.47 -8.34 -6.94
CA THR A 191 -4.54 -6.88 -6.79
C THR A 191 -4.01 -6.19 -8.04
N ASN A 192 -4.73 -5.16 -8.50
CA ASN A 192 -4.36 -4.26 -9.59
C ASN A 192 -5.28 -3.02 -9.57
N MET A 193 -4.99 -2.03 -10.41
CA MET A 193 -5.77 -0.77 -10.45
C MET A 193 -7.27 -0.98 -10.72
N VAL A 194 -7.64 -1.92 -11.60
CA VAL A 194 -9.05 -2.22 -11.92
C VAL A 194 -9.80 -2.80 -10.71
N LYS A 195 -9.10 -3.49 -9.82
CA LYS A 195 -9.64 -4.05 -8.57
C LYS A 195 -9.68 -3.05 -7.43
N LEU A 196 -8.74 -2.12 -7.42
CA LEU A 196 -8.60 -1.12 -6.38
C LEU A 196 -9.59 0.04 -6.54
N GLU A 197 -9.79 0.51 -7.77
CA GLU A 197 -10.71 1.63 -8.06
C GLU A 197 -12.11 1.47 -7.46
N PRO A 198 -12.84 0.34 -7.66
CA PRO A 198 -14.17 0.19 -7.08
C PRO A 198 -14.18 0.17 -5.54
N ARG A 199 -13.08 -0.19 -4.89
CA ARG A 199 -12.98 -0.28 -3.42
C ARG A 199 -12.75 1.10 -2.79
N ILE A 200 -11.81 1.87 -3.33
CA ILE A 200 -11.56 3.23 -2.86
C ILE A 200 -12.73 4.16 -3.19
N THR A 201 -13.40 3.96 -4.34
CA THR A 201 -14.59 4.75 -4.71
C THR A 201 -15.83 4.31 -3.93
N ARG A 202 -15.96 3.03 -3.56
CA ARG A 202 -17.02 2.59 -2.62
C ARG A 202 -16.82 3.13 -1.20
N GLY A 203 -15.58 3.46 -0.83
CA GLY A 203 -15.26 4.08 0.45
C GLY A 203 -14.70 3.12 1.49
N ASP A 204 -14.08 2.02 1.07
CA ASP A 204 -13.59 0.98 1.98
C ASP A 204 -12.49 1.50 2.93
N ALA A 205 -11.69 2.48 2.48
CA ALA A 205 -10.71 3.19 3.30
C ALA A 205 -11.33 4.22 4.29
N GLY A 206 -12.65 4.41 4.26
CA GLY A 206 -13.36 5.36 5.11
C GLY A 206 -12.88 6.81 4.98
N GLY A 207 -12.30 7.34 6.07
CA GLY A 207 -11.75 8.69 6.14
C GLY A 207 -10.34 8.83 5.56
N CYS A 208 -9.61 7.72 5.41
CA CYS A 208 -8.20 7.74 5.04
C CYS A 208 -8.01 8.16 3.57
N PRO A 209 -7.21 9.22 3.29
CA PRO A 209 -6.77 9.54 1.94
C PRO A 209 -5.90 8.43 1.35
N ILE A 210 -6.24 7.99 0.15
CA ILE A 210 -5.49 6.94 -0.57
C ILE A 210 -4.88 7.49 -1.85
N LEU A 211 -3.60 7.23 -2.05
CA LEU A 211 -2.89 7.42 -3.32
C LEU A 211 -2.52 6.06 -3.89
N ALA A 212 -3.10 5.68 -5.02
CA ALA A 212 -2.77 4.44 -5.71
C ALA A 212 -1.94 4.71 -6.97
N ILE A 213 -0.87 3.93 -7.13
CA ILE A 213 0.14 4.10 -8.18
C ILE A 213 0.26 2.79 -8.95
N GLY A 214 -0.19 2.79 -10.20
CA GLY A 214 -0.12 1.63 -11.08
C GLY A 214 1.12 1.67 -11.96
N ILE A 215 2.02 0.71 -11.75
CA ILE A 215 3.16 0.38 -12.62
C ILE A 215 2.62 0.03 -14.02
N THR A 216 3.21 0.64 -15.05
CA THR A 216 2.80 0.50 -16.46
C THR A 216 3.95 0.00 -17.33
N LYS A 217 3.69 -0.24 -18.62
CA LYS A 217 4.75 -0.52 -19.59
C LYS A 217 5.81 0.58 -19.67
N SER A 218 5.50 1.83 -19.31
CA SER A 218 6.46 2.93 -19.32
C SER A 218 7.57 2.79 -18.27
N THR A 219 7.40 1.90 -17.27
CA THR A 219 8.48 1.56 -16.34
C THR A 219 9.40 0.47 -16.87
N TRP A 220 9.08 -0.17 -18.00
CA TRP A 220 9.85 -1.29 -18.52
C TRP A 220 11.21 -0.86 -19.06
N ALA A 221 12.26 -1.52 -18.60
CA ALA A 221 13.64 -1.24 -18.98
C ALA A 221 13.94 -1.55 -20.46
N GLY A 222 13.11 -2.37 -21.09
CA GLY A 222 13.27 -2.85 -22.46
C GLY A 222 13.76 -4.29 -22.54
N LEU A 223 13.57 -4.88 -23.71
CA LEU A 223 13.81 -6.30 -23.97
C LEU A 223 15.29 -6.67 -23.76
N GLY A 224 15.54 -7.72 -22.98
CA GLY A 224 16.87 -8.26 -22.73
C GLY A 224 17.69 -7.45 -21.73
N VAL A 225 17.13 -6.39 -21.12
CA VAL A 225 17.82 -5.68 -20.04
C VAL A 225 17.79 -6.54 -18.77
N VAL A 226 18.98 -6.83 -18.25
CA VAL A 226 19.15 -7.70 -17.09
C VAL A 226 18.74 -6.97 -15.82
N ALA A 227 17.84 -7.58 -15.05
CA ALA A 227 17.45 -7.06 -13.74
C ALA A 227 18.66 -7.00 -12.78
N PRO A 228 18.75 -5.99 -11.91
CA PRO A 228 19.78 -5.95 -10.88
C PRO A 228 19.67 -7.19 -9.99
N ALA A 229 20.82 -7.69 -9.53
CA ALA A 229 20.85 -8.76 -8.56
C ALA A 229 20.14 -8.30 -7.28
N LEU A 230 19.31 -9.17 -6.71
CA LEU A 230 18.74 -8.93 -5.39
C LEU A 230 19.80 -9.31 -4.35
N ASP A 231 20.35 -8.33 -3.63
CA ASP A 231 21.15 -8.61 -2.44
C ASP A 231 20.20 -9.03 -1.31
N VAL A 232 19.94 -10.34 -1.22
CA VAL A 232 19.05 -10.97 -0.23
C VAL A 232 19.63 -10.91 1.20
N ALA A 233 20.71 -10.17 1.42
CA ALA A 233 21.28 -9.92 2.75
C ALA A 233 20.44 -8.94 3.59
N VAL A 234 19.45 -8.28 2.99
CA VAL A 234 18.37 -7.66 3.74
C VAL A 234 17.40 -8.78 4.14
N GLU A 235 17.57 -9.33 5.34
CA GLU A 235 16.53 -10.13 6.01
C GLU A 235 15.28 -9.23 6.19
N LEU A 236 14.50 -9.07 5.13
CA LEU A 236 13.13 -8.62 5.23
C LEU A 236 12.39 -9.76 5.90
N ALA A 237 11.89 -9.49 7.11
CA ALA A 237 11.29 -10.44 8.03
C ALA A 237 10.44 -11.50 7.31
N ASP A 238 10.76 -12.76 7.61
CA ASP A 238 10.06 -13.94 7.13
C ASP A 238 8.58 -13.83 7.52
N HIS A 239 7.71 -13.68 6.50
CA HIS A 239 6.28 -13.57 6.67
C HIS A 239 5.70 -14.96 6.95
N GLY A 240 5.65 -15.31 8.23
CA GLY A 240 4.88 -16.47 8.71
C GLY A 240 3.40 -16.28 8.42
N ASP A 241 2.92 -16.85 7.31
CA ASP A 241 1.52 -17.20 7.10
C ASP A 241 1.19 -18.36 8.05
N GLU A 242 1.00 -18.05 9.34
CA GLU A 242 0.34 -18.99 10.25
C GLU A 242 -1.14 -18.97 9.90
N GLY A 243 -1.53 -19.96 9.10
CA GLY A 243 -2.92 -20.27 8.80
C GLY A 243 -3.71 -20.41 10.11
N ALA A 244 -4.74 -19.59 10.24
CA ALA A 244 -5.78 -19.78 11.23
C ALA A 244 -6.62 -21.02 10.82
N GLU A 245 -6.60 -22.03 11.68
CA GLU A 245 -7.75 -22.94 11.90
C GLU A 245 -8.98 -22.17 12.40
#